data_AF-A0A7Y5X9X0-F1
#
_entry.id   AF-A0A7Y5X9X0-F1
#
_cell.length_a   1.000
_cell.length_b   1.000
_cell.length_c   1.000
_cell.angle_alpha   90.00
_cell.angle_beta   90.00
_cell.angle_gamma   90.00
#
_symmetry.space_group_name_H-M   'P 1'
#
loop_
_entity.id
_entity.type
_entity.pdbx_description
1 polymer ?
#
loop_
_entity_poly.entity_id
_entity_poly.type
_entity_poly.pdbx_seq_one_letter_code
_entity_poly.pdbx_strand_id
1 'polypeptide(L)' 'MPERTRAVVARLHARTARARIGRLERELDEARRLNRRVAELTDLVTELLVPLARRDDAEVDAVLARYRSLV' A
#
# COMPACT_ATOMS: atom_id res chain seq x y z
N MET A 1 30.63 36.34 -15.03
CA MET A 1 29.56 36.01 -14.06
C MET A 1 28.42 35.09 -14.60
N PRO A 2 28.65 34.04 -15.43
CA PRO A 2 27.57 33.08 -15.79
C PRO A 2 27.63 31.72 -15.06
N GLU A 3 28.82 31.24 -14.67
CA GLU A 3 28.98 29.88 -14.13
C GLU A 3 28.38 29.69 -12.73
N ARG A 4 28.52 30.70 -11.86
CA ARG A 4 27.91 30.68 -10.52
C ARG A 4 26.39 30.57 -10.61
N THR A 5 25.76 31.30 -11.54
CA THR A 5 24.32 31.24 -11.79
C THR A 5 23.89 29.85 -12.24
N ARG A 6 24.63 29.23 -13.18
CA ARG A 6 24.35 27.87 -13.65
C ARG A 6 24.46 26.82 -12.55
N ALA A 7 25.49 26.92 -11.69
CA ALA A 7 25.67 26.01 -10.55
C ALA A 7 24.53 26.12 -9.53
N VAL A 8 24.06 27.34 -9.24
CA VAL A 8 22.92 27.57 -8.34
C VAL A 8 21.64 26.95 -8.91
N VAL A 9 21.36 27.17 -10.19
CA VAL A 9 20.17 26.58 -10.86
C VAL A 9 20.22 25.06 -10.84
N ALA A 10 21.36 24.44 -11.17
CA ALA A 10 21.51 23.00 -11.13
C ALA A 10 21.27 22.43 -9.72
N ARG A 11 21.76 23.11 -8.68
CA ARG A 11 21.56 22.70 -7.28
C ARG A 11 20.09 22.82 -6.86
N LEU A 12 19.39 23.86 -7.31
CA LEU A 12 17.96 24.03 -7.07
C LEU A 12 17.16 22.91 -7.75
N HIS A 13 17.43 22.60 -9.01
CA HIS A 13 16.79 21.50 -9.72
C HIS A 13 17.05 20.14 -9.05
N ALA A 14 18.27 19.87 -8.62
CA ALA A 14 18.58 18.64 -7.89
C ALA A 14 17.80 18.55 -6.58
N ARG A 15 17.64 19.68 -5.86
CA ARG A 15 16.86 19.72 -4.61
C ARG A 15 15.37 19.51 -4.86
N THR A 16 14.79 20.14 -5.87
CA THR A 16 13.37 19.97 -6.21
C THR A 16 13.09 18.55 -6.69
N ALA A 17 13.97 17.97 -7.51
CA ALA A 17 13.88 16.58 -7.96
C ALA A 17 13.92 15.60 -6.77
N ARG A 18 14.87 15.76 -5.83
CA ARG A 18 14.94 14.91 -4.62
C ARG A 18 13.69 15.03 -3.76
N ALA A 19 13.17 16.25 -3.57
CA ALA A 19 11.94 16.45 -2.81
C ALA A 19 10.74 15.74 -3.47
N ARG A 20 10.64 15.81 -4.79
CA ARG A 20 9.59 15.11 -5.56
C ARG A 20 9.74 13.59 -5.48
N ILE A 21 10.94 13.06 -5.65
CA ILE A 21 11.22 11.62 -5.53
C ILE A 21 10.83 11.12 -4.14
N GLY A 22 11.28 11.80 -3.08
CA GLY A 22 10.94 11.41 -1.71
C GLY A 22 9.42 11.46 -1.43
N ARG A 23 8.67 12.36 -2.07
CA ARG A 23 7.20 12.36 -1.99
C ARG A 23 6.61 11.14 -2.70
N LEU A 24 7.06 10.85 -3.92
CA LEU A 24 6.58 9.72 -4.70
C LEU A 24 6.92 8.37 -4.05
N GLU A 25 8.08 8.25 -3.43
CA GLU A 25 8.48 7.05 -2.67
C GLU A 25 7.52 6.79 -1.50
N ARG A 26 7.19 7.83 -0.72
CA ARG A 26 6.19 7.70 0.35
C ARG A 26 4.81 7.31 -0.16
N GLU A 27 4.37 7.92 -1.26
CA GLU A 27 3.08 7.59 -1.88
C GLU A 27 3.07 6.14 -2.41
N LEU A 28 4.18 5.68 -2.98
CA LEU A 28 4.32 4.31 -3.48
C LEU A 28 4.33 3.28 -2.34
N ASP A 29 5.03 3.57 -1.25
CA ASP A 29 5.07 2.67 -0.09
C ASP A 29 3.69 2.55 0.57
N GLU A 30 2.94 3.65 0.63
CA GLU A 30 1.53 3.63 1.04
C GLU A 30 0.68 2.77 0.10
N ALA A 31 0.80 2.98 -1.22
CA ALA A 31 0.06 2.20 -2.21
C ALA A 31 0.39 0.70 -2.12
N ARG A 32 1.65 0.34 -1.89
CA ARG A 32 2.07 -1.06 -1.68
C ARG A 32 1.50 -1.64 -0.39
N ARG A 33 1.41 -0.85 0.69
CA ARG A 33 0.75 -1.28 1.94
C ARG A 33 -0.73 -1.55 1.71
N LEU A 34 -1.43 -0.64 1.04
CA LEU A 34 -2.85 -0.80 0.72
C LEU A 34 -3.10 -2.00 -0.20
N ASN A 35 -2.28 -2.19 -1.23
CA ASN A 35 -2.41 -3.34 -2.14
C ASN A 35 -2.21 -4.69 -1.43
N ARG A 36 -1.26 -4.78 -0.47
CA ARG A 36 -1.12 -5.98 0.37
C ARG A 36 -2.40 -6.23 1.19
N ARG A 37 -2.97 -5.18 1.77
CA ARG A 37 -4.22 -5.29 2.53
C ARG A 37 -5.39 -5.75 1.66
N VAL A 38 -5.47 -5.26 0.42
CA VAL A 38 -6.49 -5.68 -0.54
C VAL A 38 -6.31 -7.16 -0.91
N ALA A 39 -5.07 -7.62 -1.12
CA ALA A 39 -4.79 -9.02 -1.38
C ALA A 39 -5.24 -9.90 -0.20
N GLU A 40 -4.86 -9.56 1.03
CA GLU A 40 -5.30 -10.25 2.25
C GLU A 40 -6.83 -10.33 2.36
N LEU A 41 -7.53 -9.24 2.07
CA LEU A 41 -9.00 -9.21 2.10
C LEU A 41 -9.61 -10.06 0.98
N THR A 42 -8.98 -10.10 -0.18
CA THR A 42 -9.45 -10.91 -1.32
C THR A 42 -9.28 -12.40 -1.02
N ASP A 43 -8.18 -12.79 -0.38
CA ASP A 43 -7.95 -14.15 0.09
C ASP A 43 -9.01 -14.55 1.13
N LEU A 44 -9.30 -13.67 2.10
CA LEU A 44 -10.37 -13.87 3.08
C LEU A 44 -11.73 -14.05 2.41
N VAL A 45 -12.09 -13.17 1.46
CA VAL A 45 -13.35 -13.27 0.72
C VAL A 45 -13.44 -14.61 0.00
N THR A 46 -12.35 -15.02 -0.65
CA THR A 46 -12.28 -16.31 -1.38
C THR A 46 -12.54 -17.49 -0.44
N GLU A 47 -11.95 -17.46 0.76
CA GLU A 47 -12.18 -18.50 1.76
C GLU A 47 -13.64 -18.52 2.26
N LEU A 48 -14.27 -17.35 2.39
CA LEU A 48 -15.66 -17.24 2.85
C LEU A 48 -16.70 -17.69 1.81
N LEU A 49 -16.36 -17.76 0.51
CA LEU A 49 -17.33 -18.09 -0.54
C LEU A 49 -18.02 -19.44 -0.31
N VAL A 50 -17.25 -20.47 0.08
CA VAL A 50 -17.76 -21.84 0.30
C VAL A 50 -18.71 -21.92 1.51
N PRO A 51 -18.32 -21.49 2.73
CA PRO A 51 -19.20 -21.59 3.89
C PRO A 51 -20.44 -20.70 3.74
N LEU A 52 -20.32 -19.52 3.11
CA LEU A 52 -21.48 -18.68 2.79
C LEU A 52 -22.46 -19.38 1.83
N ALA A 53 -21.96 -20.02 0.78
CA ALA A 53 -22.80 -20.79 -0.14
C ALA A 53 -23.51 -21.98 0.55
N ARG A 54 -22.86 -22.57 1.56
CA ARG A 54 -23.40 -23.65 2.39
C ARG A 54 -24.30 -23.17 3.53
N ARG A 55 -24.35 -21.85 3.80
CA ARG A 55 -24.98 -21.24 4.98
C ARG A 55 -24.45 -21.83 6.30
N ASP A 56 -23.15 -22.09 6.34
CA ASP A 56 -22.47 -22.59 7.53
C ASP A 56 -21.94 -21.41 8.36
N ASP A 57 -22.82 -20.87 9.21
CA ASP A 57 -22.50 -19.68 10.02
C ASP A 57 -21.35 -19.94 11.01
N ALA A 58 -21.20 -21.18 11.49
CA ALA A 58 -20.13 -21.54 12.43
C ALA A 58 -18.75 -21.50 11.74
N GLU A 59 -18.65 -22.01 10.51
CA GLU A 59 -17.42 -21.96 9.73
C GLU A 59 -17.10 -20.51 9.30
N VAL A 60 -18.11 -19.70 8.93
CA VAL A 60 -17.94 -18.27 8.66
C VAL A 60 -17.33 -17.56 9.88
N ASP A 61 -17.89 -17.77 11.07
CA ASP A 61 -17.41 -17.14 12.29
C ASP A 61 -15.97 -17.55 12.64
N ALA A 62 -15.62 -18.82 12.41
CA ALA A 62 -14.27 -19.33 12.61
C ALA A 62 -13.25 -18.66 11.68
N VAL A 63 -13.57 -18.54 10.39
CA VAL A 63 -12.71 -17.87 9.39
C VAL A 63 -12.52 -16.39 9.76
N LEU A 64 -13.60 -15.69 10.12
CA LEU A 64 -13.53 -14.29 10.54
C LEU A 64 -12.75 -14.10 11.85
N ALA A 65 -12.87 -15.03 12.82
CA ALA A 65 -12.12 -14.99 14.07
C ALA A 65 -10.62 -15.13 13.82
N ARG A 66 -10.21 -16.03 12.91
CA ARG A 66 -8.80 -16.19 12.53
C ARG A 66 -8.24 -14.95 11.82
N TYR A 67 -9.01 -14.28 10.97
CA TYR A 67 -8.57 -13.02 10.37
C TYR A 67 -8.36 -11.93 11.43
N ARG A 68 -9.29 -11.80 12.38
CA ARG A 68 -9.20 -10.79 13.45
C ARG A 68 -8.01 -10.98 14.39
N SER A 69 -7.45 -12.18 14.51
CA SER A 69 -6.26 -12.42 15.33
C SER A 69 -4.93 -12.18 14.60
N LEU A 70 -4.96 -12.00 13.27
CA LEU A 70 -3.79 -11.73 12.42
C LEU A 70 -3.51 -10.24 12.21
N VAL A 71 -4.48 -9.38 12.57
CA VAL A 71 -4.43 -7.91 12.41
C VAL A 71 -4.26 -7.27 13.78
#